data_AF-A0A9Q1LTW7-F1
#
_entry.id   AF-A0A9Q1LTW7-F1
#
_cell.length_a   1.000
_cell.length_b   1.000
_cell.length_c   1.000
_cell.angle_alpha   90.00
_cell.angle_beta   90.00
_cell.angle_gamma   90.00
#
_symmetry.space_group_name_H-M   'P 1'
#
loop_
_entity.id
_entity.type
_entity.pdbx_description
1 polymer ?
#
loop_
_entity_poly.entity_id
_entity_poly.type
_entity_poly.pdbx_seq_one_letter_code
_entity_poly.pdbx_strand_id
1 'polypeptide(L)'
;MRKGTKRKAREVVGKGKSKEEETNTQEQTEQETQLVGEKNEKSVVKGRAKIVKPDTQTEYFPDKRNLEDLWQEVFPVGTEWDQIDMVYQYKWNFSNLEDAFEEGGELHGKKVYLFGCTEPQLVFFQGQSKVTCIPVVVAVVSPFPPSDKIGINSVQREAEEILPMKQMKMDWVPYIPLEKRESQVERFKSQIFILRCTQRRAGLKHLKLERVKKFEYCLPYFYQPFAEDEFEQSTIVQILFPTEPPVFCEFDWEFDEPEEMADKFIEGEELSADKKDEFVAFVKEKVKEGKKSNREAREARKKAIQEMSEEAKAAFQSMKFYKFYPVTSPDAPDISQVKSPFINRYYGKSHKVF
;
A
#
# COMPACT_ATOMS: atom_id res chain seq x y z
N MET A 1 9.29 29.77 -49.41
CA MET A 1 10.12 30.79 -50.10
C MET A 1 9.91 32.15 -49.44
N ARG A 2 10.95 33.01 -49.36
CA ARG A 2 10.93 34.46 -48.99
C ARG A 2 10.34 34.77 -47.58
N LYS A 3 11.12 35.28 -46.60
CA LYS A 3 11.71 36.64 -46.43
C LYS A 3 10.67 37.78 -46.29
N GLY A 4 10.68 38.50 -45.15
CA GLY A 4 9.96 39.78 -44.97
C GLY A 4 10.01 40.34 -43.53
N THR A 5 10.88 41.33 -43.26
CA THR A 5 11.12 41.89 -41.90
C THR A 5 10.79 43.38 -41.81
N LYS A 6 10.08 43.82 -40.74
CA LYS A 6 10.17 45.13 -39.99
C LYS A 6 9.00 45.22 -38.98
N ARG A 7 9.07 45.68 -37.72
CA ARG A 7 9.86 46.67 -36.93
C ARG A 7 9.35 48.14 -36.92
N LYS A 8 8.66 48.52 -35.83
CA LYS A 8 8.73 49.76 -34.99
C LYS A 8 7.92 49.47 -33.69
N ALA A 9 8.26 49.82 -32.44
CA ALA A 9 8.85 51.03 -31.79
C ALA A 9 7.83 52.19 -31.69
N ARG A 10 7.66 52.96 -30.59
CA ARG A 10 8.21 53.10 -29.20
C ARG A 10 7.09 53.78 -28.35
N GLU A 11 7.16 54.37 -27.14
CA GLU A 11 8.12 54.77 -26.06
C GLU A 11 7.30 54.64 -24.73
N VAL A 12 7.73 54.35 -23.48
CA VAL A 12 8.96 54.54 -22.65
C VAL A 12 8.96 55.79 -21.74
N VAL A 13 8.32 55.68 -20.56
CA VAL A 13 8.49 56.51 -19.31
C VAL A 13 8.35 55.52 -18.13
N GLY A 14 9.13 55.46 -17.03
CA GLY A 14 10.13 56.34 -16.39
C GLY A 14 9.62 56.79 -15.01
N LYS A 15 10.30 56.75 -13.85
CA LYS A 15 11.66 56.42 -13.35
C LYS A 15 11.48 55.82 -11.91
N GLY A 16 12.45 55.29 -11.14
CA GLY A 16 13.91 55.06 -11.23
C GLY A 16 14.34 54.09 -10.09
N LYS A 17 15.49 53.38 -10.16
CA LYS A 17 16.80 53.73 -9.53
C LYS A 17 16.71 54.11 -8.03
N SER A 18 17.46 53.50 -7.10
CA SER A 18 18.89 53.06 -7.04
C SER A 18 19.05 51.94 -5.96
N LYS A 19 20.16 51.26 -5.58
CA LYS A 19 21.60 50.99 -5.93
C LYS A 19 22.09 49.93 -4.87
N GLU A 20 23.16 49.12 -4.91
CA GLU A 20 24.20 48.63 -5.86
C GLU A 20 25.03 47.48 -5.19
N GLU A 21 25.86 46.74 -5.97
CA GLU A 21 27.27 46.24 -5.76
C GLU A 21 27.77 45.65 -4.40
N GLU A 22 28.80 44.79 -4.28
CA GLU A 22 29.82 44.17 -5.18
C GLU A 22 30.32 42.82 -4.52
N THR A 23 31.30 41.98 -4.91
CA THR A 23 32.31 41.80 -6.01
C THR A 23 32.65 40.28 -6.12
N ASN A 24 33.10 39.74 -7.28
CA ASN A 24 34.42 39.03 -7.40
C ASN A 24 34.74 38.48 -8.82
N THR A 25 36.04 38.29 -9.09
CA THR A 25 36.65 37.91 -10.40
C THR A 25 37.90 37.03 -10.12
N GLN A 26 38.22 35.92 -10.82
CA GLN A 26 39.10 35.74 -12.01
C GLN A 26 39.24 34.20 -12.23
N GLU A 27 39.18 33.61 -13.44
CA GLU A 27 40.21 33.45 -14.49
C GLU A 27 41.44 32.59 -14.06
N GLN A 28 41.62 31.33 -14.55
CA GLN A 28 42.17 30.83 -15.85
C GLN A 28 43.73 30.73 -15.90
N THR A 29 44.46 29.90 -16.68
CA THR A 29 44.37 28.51 -17.26
C THR A 29 45.79 28.12 -17.78
N GLU A 30 46.02 26.85 -18.17
CA GLU A 30 47.17 26.31 -18.97
C GLU A 30 48.54 26.19 -18.23
N GLN A 31 49.61 25.50 -18.70
CA GLN A 31 49.85 24.72 -19.94
C GLN A 31 50.80 23.50 -19.69
N GLU A 32 50.97 22.59 -20.66
CA GLU A 32 51.95 21.48 -20.66
C GLU A 32 53.24 21.80 -21.45
N THR A 33 54.37 21.11 -21.20
CA THR A 33 55.33 20.65 -22.24
C THR A 33 56.17 19.45 -21.72
N GLN A 34 56.73 18.64 -22.64
CA GLN A 34 57.49 17.40 -22.38
C GLN A 34 59.01 17.55 -22.67
N LEU A 35 59.86 16.62 -22.20
CA LEU A 35 60.70 15.70 -23.04
C LEU A 35 61.89 15.04 -22.28
N VAL A 36 62.18 13.77 -22.62
CA VAL A 36 63.47 13.00 -22.61
C VAL A 36 64.49 13.31 -21.49
N GLY A 37 64.86 12.43 -20.56
CA GLY A 37 65.16 11.00 -20.69
C GLY A 37 66.67 10.74 -20.60
N GLU A 38 67.15 10.04 -19.56
CA GLU A 38 68.51 9.48 -19.52
C GLU A 38 68.53 8.14 -18.75
N LYS A 39 69.51 7.25 -19.06
CA LYS A 39 69.69 5.95 -18.40
C LYS A 39 70.84 6.01 -17.41
N ASN A 40 70.72 5.34 -16.26
CA ASN A 40 71.87 4.69 -15.64
C ASN A 40 71.46 3.53 -14.73
N GLU A 41 72.24 2.45 -14.75
CA GLU A 41 72.03 1.27 -13.92
C GLU A 41 72.79 1.40 -12.59
N LYS A 42 72.20 0.92 -11.49
CA LYS A 42 72.95 0.25 -10.42
C LYS A 42 72.04 -0.55 -9.49
N SER A 43 72.41 -1.82 -9.29
CA SER A 43 71.71 -2.79 -8.47
C SER A 43 72.02 -2.63 -6.98
N VAL A 44 70.99 -2.57 -6.13
CA VAL A 44 71.12 -2.91 -4.70
C VAL A 44 69.90 -3.74 -4.29
N VAL A 45 70.11 -5.03 -4.02
CA VAL A 45 69.09 -5.89 -3.41
C VAL A 45 68.99 -5.57 -1.92
N LYS A 46 67.78 -5.30 -1.43
CA LYS A 46 67.47 -5.30 0.01
C LYS A 46 66.29 -6.23 0.28
N GLY A 47 66.45 -7.09 1.28
CA GLY A 47 65.53 -8.21 1.54
C GLY A 47 64.16 -7.76 2.06
N ARG A 48 63.11 -8.51 1.69
CA ARG A 48 61.78 -8.36 2.28
C ARG A 48 61.78 -8.87 3.72
N ALA A 49 61.72 -7.97 4.69
CA ALA A 49 61.27 -8.33 6.04
C ALA A 49 59.81 -8.81 5.97
N LYS A 50 59.49 -9.95 6.60
CA LYS A 50 58.11 -10.42 6.73
C LYS A 50 57.38 -9.55 7.76
N ILE A 51 56.54 -8.63 7.29
CA ILE A 51 55.50 -8.04 8.14
C ILE A 51 54.50 -9.14 8.44
N VAL A 52 54.51 -9.63 9.69
CA VAL A 52 53.41 -10.45 10.22
C VAL A 52 52.23 -9.51 10.38
N LYS A 53 51.16 -9.72 9.60
CA LYS A 53 49.87 -9.09 9.90
C LYS A 53 49.35 -9.69 11.20
N PRO A 54 48.84 -8.90 12.17
CA PRO A 54 48.08 -9.47 13.28
C PRO A 54 46.85 -10.19 12.71
N ASP A 55 46.47 -11.32 13.30
CA ASP A 55 45.26 -12.05 12.94
C ASP A 55 44.04 -11.17 13.27
N THR A 56 43.53 -10.52 12.23
CA THR A 56 42.27 -9.80 12.32
C THR A 56 41.19 -10.87 12.38
N GLN A 57 40.68 -11.16 13.59
CA GLN A 57 39.49 -11.99 13.76
C GLN A 57 38.42 -11.41 12.84
N THR A 58 38.08 -12.17 11.81
CA THR A 58 37.12 -11.71 10.81
C THR A 58 35.76 -11.81 11.49
N GLU A 59 35.12 -10.66 11.76
CA GLU A 59 33.75 -10.66 12.27
C GLU A 59 32.88 -11.41 11.27
N TYR A 60 32.49 -12.64 11.64
CA TYR A 60 31.60 -13.45 10.83
C TYR A 60 30.19 -12.90 11.02
N PHE A 61 29.90 -11.85 10.26
CA PHE A 61 28.53 -11.44 9.99
C PHE A 61 27.82 -12.64 9.36
N PRO A 62 26.75 -13.18 9.98
CA PRO A 62 26.04 -14.31 9.40
C PRO A 62 25.49 -13.91 8.04
N ASP A 63 25.66 -14.80 7.05
CA ASP A 63 25.17 -14.59 5.70
C ASP A 63 23.65 -14.36 5.71
N LYS A 64 23.20 -13.27 5.08
CA LYS A 64 21.77 -12.91 5.06
C LYS A 64 20.95 -14.01 4.41
N ARG A 65 19.90 -14.45 5.08
CA ARG A 65 19.03 -15.53 4.58
C ARG A 65 18.28 -15.02 3.34
N ASN A 66 18.14 -15.86 2.32
CA ASN A 66 17.75 -15.44 0.96
C ASN A 66 16.41 -14.68 0.87
N LEU A 67 15.52 -14.92 1.83
CA LEU A 67 14.17 -14.35 1.95
C LEU A 67 14.01 -13.43 3.19
N GLU A 68 15.08 -13.07 3.88
CA GLU A 68 15.06 -12.37 5.17
C GLU A 68 14.35 -11.00 5.13
N ASP A 69 14.45 -10.29 4.00
CA ASP A 69 13.81 -8.99 3.79
C ASP A 69 12.44 -9.08 3.09
N LEU A 70 11.92 -10.30 2.86
CA LEU A 70 10.65 -10.52 2.16
C LEU A 70 9.48 -9.79 2.83
N TRP A 71 9.43 -9.80 4.17
CA TRP A 71 8.42 -9.08 4.94
C TRP A 71 8.60 -7.55 4.93
N GLN A 72 9.81 -7.05 4.61
CA GLN A 72 10.15 -5.62 4.58
C GLN A 72 9.90 -4.99 3.20
N GLU A 73 10.08 -5.75 2.13
CA GLU A 73 9.73 -5.32 0.76
C GLU A 73 8.21 -5.35 0.50
N VAL A 74 7.47 -6.20 1.24
CA VAL A 74 6.00 -6.24 1.25
C VAL A 74 5.44 -4.95 1.88
N PHE A 75 4.63 -4.20 1.14
CA PHE A 75 4.10 -2.92 1.63
C PHE A 75 3.01 -3.14 2.71
N PRO A 76 3.12 -2.48 3.89
CA PRO A 76 2.09 -2.55 4.94
C PRO A 76 0.89 -1.66 4.57
N VAL A 77 -0.13 -2.28 3.99
CA VAL A 77 -1.34 -1.59 3.51
C VAL A 77 -2.21 -1.16 4.69
N GLY A 78 -2.77 0.05 4.63
CA GLY A 78 -3.62 0.60 5.69
C GLY A 78 -2.88 1.07 6.95
N THR A 79 -1.55 1.22 6.89
CA THR A 79 -0.76 1.74 8.03
C THR A 79 -0.56 3.25 7.91
N GLU A 80 -0.73 3.99 9.01
CA GLU A 80 -0.53 5.44 9.05
C GLU A 80 0.94 5.83 8.79
N TRP A 81 1.17 6.90 8.03
CA TRP A 81 2.50 7.18 7.44
C TRP A 81 3.56 7.70 8.40
N ASP A 82 3.17 8.09 9.61
CA ASP A 82 4.02 8.32 10.78
C ASP A 82 4.27 7.01 11.54
N GLN A 83 3.24 6.18 11.73
CA GLN A 83 3.34 4.87 12.37
C GLN A 83 4.18 3.84 11.59
N ILE A 84 4.34 3.97 10.27
CA ILE A 84 5.18 3.05 9.45
C ILE A 84 6.61 2.91 10.01
N ASP A 85 7.23 3.98 10.53
CA ASP A 85 8.57 3.88 11.13
C ASP A 85 8.57 3.03 12.42
N MET A 86 7.46 3.05 13.18
CA MET A 86 7.29 2.27 14.40
C MET A 86 7.16 0.77 14.13
N VAL A 87 6.75 0.36 12.91
CA VAL A 87 6.72 -1.06 12.53
C VAL A 87 8.12 -1.66 12.59
N TYR A 88 9.14 -0.90 12.15
CA TYR A 88 10.53 -1.33 12.08
C TYR A 88 11.34 -1.05 13.36
N GLN A 89 10.69 -0.64 14.46
CA GLN A 89 11.38 -0.33 15.73
C GLN A 89 11.92 -1.58 16.47
N TYR A 90 11.41 -2.77 16.13
CA TYR A 90 11.77 -4.07 16.72
C TYR A 90 12.35 -4.99 15.65
N LYS A 91 13.23 -5.92 16.05
CA LYS A 91 13.76 -6.95 15.13
C LYS A 91 12.80 -8.12 15.02
N TRP A 92 11.70 -7.90 14.30
CA TRP A 92 10.70 -8.93 14.04
C TRP A 92 11.32 -10.09 13.24
N ASN A 93 11.15 -11.30 13.75
CA ASN A 93 11.66 -12.53 13.15
C ASN A 93 10.56 -13.17 12.29
N PHE A 94 10.78 -13.28 10.98
CA PHE A 94 9.86 -13.92 10.03
C PHE A 94 10.40 -15.24 9.44
N SER A 95 11.29 -15.93 10.16
CA SER A 95 11.74 -17.29 9.79
C SER A 95 10.60 -18.22 9.41
N ASN A 96 9.47 -18.21 10.14
CA ASN A 96 8.27 -18.98 9.80
C ASN A 96 7.66 -18.70 8.40
N LEU A 97 7.84 -17.51 7.84
CA LEU A 97 7.45 -17.17 6.47
C LEU A 97 8.46 -17.70 5.45
N GLU A 98 9.74 -17.69 5.80
CA GLU A 98 10.85 -18.18 4.97
C GLU A 98 10.82 -19.73 4.90
N ASP A 99 10.74 -20.39 6.05
CA ASP A 99 10.56 -21.84 6.22
C ASP A 99 9.32 -22.37 5.47
N ALA A 100 8.29 -21.53 5.30
CA ALA A 100 7.11 -21.90 4.52
C ALA A 100 7.38 -22.00 3.01
N PHE A 101 8.41 -21.34 2.47
CA PHE A 101 8.83 -21.45 1.08
C PHE A 101 9.90 -22.52 0.84
N GLU A 102 10.60 -22.98 1.86
CA GLU A 102 11.63 -24.04 1.79
C GLU A 102 11.02 -25.45 1.63
N GLU A 103 11.84 -26.47 1.33
CA GLU A 103 11.35 -27.82 1.03
C GLU A 103 10.51 -28.43 2.17
N GLY A 104 9.27 -28.80 1.85
CA GLY A 104 8.27 -29.29 2.82
C GLY A 104 7.36 -28.19 3.40
N GLY A 105 7.68 -26.91 3.15
CA GLY A 105 6.89 -25.76 3.58
C GLY A 105 5.53 -25.61 2.89
N GLU A 106 4.60 -24.92 3.55
CA GLU A 106 3.20 -24.73 3.11
C GLU A 106 3.03 -23.87 1.85
N LEU A 107 4.07 -23.14 1.44
CA LEU A 107 4.13 -22.30 0.25
C LEU A 107 5.14 -22.82 -0.80
N HIS A 108 5.92 -23.87 -0.49
CA HIS A 108 6.94 -24.45 -1.36
C HIS A 108 6.42 -24.82 -2.75
N GLY A 109 7.08 -24.33 -3.80
CA GLY A 109 6.72 -24.57 -5.19
C GLY A 109 5.39 -23.97 -5.66
N LYS A 110 4.66 -23.27 -4.78
CA LYS A 110 3.36 -22.65 -5.09
C LYS A 110 3.57 -21.22 -5.59
N LYS A 111 2.67 -20.77 -6.47
CA LYS A 111 2.60 -19.34 -6.84
C LYS A 111 1.85 -18.57 -5.75
N VAL A 112 2.48 -17.54 -5.21
CA VAL A 112 2.02 -16.84 -4.00
C VAL A 112 2.03 -15.33 -4.20
N TYR A 113 0.97 -14.69 -3.70
CA TYR A 113 0.81 -13.23 -3.65
C TYR A 113 0.80 -12.78 -2.19
N LEU A 114 1.76 -11.95 -1.79
CA LEU A 114 1.95 -11.46 -0.42
C LEU A 114 1.54 -9.99 -0.29
N PHE A 115 0.76 -9.66 0.73
CA PHE A 115 0.52 -8.28 1.14
C PHE A 115 0.74 -8.10 2.65
N GLY A 116 1.11 -6.88 3.04
CA GLY A 116 1.34 -6.53 4.43
C GLY A 116 0.14 -5.81 5.01
N CYS A 117 -0.06 -5.96 6.32
CA CYS A 117 -0.87 -5.07 7.13
C CYS A 117 -0.20 -4.88 8.49
N THR A 118 -0.74 -3.98 9.32
CA THR A 118 -0.31 -3.83 10.71
C THR A 118 -1.48 -3.99 11.66
N GLU A 119 -1.21 -4.58 12.82
CA GLU A 119 -2.19 -4.75 13.89
C GLU A 119 -1.70 -3.98 15.13
N PRO A 120 -2.31 -2.82 15.44
CA PRO A 120 -2.03 -2.08 16.66
C PRO A 120 -2.48 -2.89 17.88
N GLN A 121 -1.55 -3.24 18.76
CA GLN A 121 -1.82 -3.99 19.99
C GLN A 121 -1.10 -3.38 21.18
N LEU A 122 -1.72 -3.44 22.36
CA LEU A 122 -1.06 -3.08 23.61
C LEU A 122 -0.20 -4.26 24.09
N VAL A 123 1.11 -4.15 23.88
CA VAL A 123 2.08 -5.21 24.22
C VAL A 123 2.99 -4.77 25.35
N PHE A 124 3.50 -5.73 26.12
CA PHE A 124 4.46 -5.50 27.19
C PHE A 124 5.86 -5.95 26.78
N PHE A 125 6.84 -5.07 26.86
CA PHE A 125 8.23 -5.37 26.49
C PHE A 125 9.20 -4.57 27.35
N GLN A 126 10.29 -5.21 27.80
CA GLN A 126 11.36 -4.58 28.60
C GLN A 126 10.86 -3.76 29.81
N GLY A 127 9.77 -4.19 30.46
CA GLY A 127 9.19 -3.52 31.62
C GLY A 127 8.16 -2.42 31.31
N GLN A 128 7.83 -2.18 30.04
CA GLN A 128 6.92 -1.11 29.60
C GLN A 128 5.74 -1.68 28.78
N SER A 129 4.54 -1.17 29.05
CA SER A 129 3.37 -1.38 28.17
C SER A 129 3.34 -0.32 27.07
N LYS A 130 3.29 -0.72 25.81
CA LYS A 130 3.30 0.19 24.66
C LYS A 130 2.35 -0.28 23.56
N VAL A 131 1.57 0.64 22.99
CA VAL A 131 0.81 0.37 21.76
C VAL A 131 1.81 0.24 20.60
N THR A 132 1.81 -0.93 19.96
CA THR A 132 2.76 -1.32 18.91
C THR A 132 2.00 -1.85 17.71
N CYS A 133 2.36 -1.35 16.53
CA CYS A 133 1.87 -1.85 15.24
C CYS A 133 2.69 -3.08 14.86
N ILE A 134 2.13 -4.26 15.11
CA ILE A 134 2.74 -5.55 14.78
C ILE A 134 2.67 -5.71 13.25
N PRO A 135 3.78 -5.95 12.53
CA PRO A 135 3.73 -6.30 11.12
C PRO A 135 3.11 -7.68 10.94
N VAL A 136 2.30 -7.83 9.90
CA VAL A 136 1.65 -9.08 9.53
C VAL A 136 1.76 -9.26 8.02
N VAL A 137 2.15 -10.46 7.58
CA VAL A 137 2.20 -10.81 6.15
C VAL A 137 1.09 -11.82 5.85
N VAL A 138 0.23 -11.48 4.87
CA VAL A 138 -0.82 -12.36 4.37
C VAL A 138 -0.38 -12.94 3.05
N ALA A 139 -0.38 -14.27 2.95
CA ALA A 139 0.01 -15.01 1.76
C ALA A 139 -1.19 -15.67 1.09
N VAL A 140 -1.39 -15.38 -0.19
CA VAL A 140 -2.46 -15.92 -1.02
C VAL A 140 -1.88 -16.86 -2.06
N VAL A 141 -2.12 -18.17 -1.91
CA VAL A 141 -1.81 -19.17 -2.95
C VAL A 141 -2.81 -19.02 -4.09
N SER A 142 -2.33 -18.67 -5.28
CA SER A 142 -3.17 -18.45 -6.47
C SER A 142 -2.37 -18.49 -7.78
N PRO A 143 -2.92 -19.02 -8.89
CA PRO A 143 -2.30 -18.92 -10.21
C PRO A 143 -2.29 -17.49 -10.79
N PHE A 144 -3.13 -16.57 -10.30
CA PHE A 144 -3.23 -15.18 -10.77
C PHE A 144 -3.36 -14.17 -9.60
N PRO A 145 -3.12 -12.85 -9.80
CA PRO A 145 -3.21 -11.88 -8.71
C PRO A 145 -4.63 -11.86 -8.12
N PRO A 146 -4.80 -11.88 -6.78
CA PRO A 146 -6.13 -12.07 -6.18
C PRO A 146 -7.09 -10.91 -6.42
N SER A 147 -6.57 -9.72 -6.72
CA SER A 147 -7.36 -8.51 -7.03
C SER A 147 -6.45 -7.45 -7.67
N ASP A 148 -6.99 -6.66 -8.60
CA ASP A 148 -6.36 -5.43 -9.10
C ASP A 148 -6.93 -4.16 -8.44
N LYS A 149 -7.74 -4.32 -7.37
CA LYS A 149 -8.46 -3.25 -6.66
C LYS A 149 -8.05 -3.14 -5.19
N ILE A 150 -8.30 -1.98 -4.63
CA ILE A 150 -8.13 -1.58 -3.24
C ILE A 150 -9.48 -1.04 -2.76
N GLY A 151 -9.94 -1.49 -1.59
CA GLY A 151 -11.11 -0.90 -0.94
C GLY A 151 -10.66 0.18 0.04
N ILE A 152 -11.40 1.29 0.11
CA ILE A 152 -11.13 2.38 1.04
C ILE A 152 -12.33 2.53 1.97
N ASN A 153 -12.13 2.20 3.24
CA ASN A 153 -13.15 2.20 4.28
C ASN A 153 -12.69 3.07 5.46
N SER A 154 -13.43 4.13 5.73
CA SER A 154 -13.20 5.05 6.84
C SER A 154 -14.47 5.18 7.66
N VAL A 155 -14.34 5.16 8.98
CA VAL A 155 -15.44 5.41 9.94
C VAL A 155 -16.10 6.79 9.75
N GLN A 156 -15.46 7.70 9.01
CA GLN A 156 -15.95 9.06 8.71
C GLN A 156 -16.45 9.22 7.26
N ARG A 157 -16.78 8.12 6.56
CA ARG A 157 -17.29 8.15 5.19
C ARG A 157 -18.66 7.48 5.11
N GLU A 158 -19.49 8.08 4.27
CA GLU A 158 -20.76 7.59 3.77
C GLU A 158 -20.56 6.20 3.11
N ALA A 159 -20.10 6.17 1.86
CA ALA A 159 -19.88 4.93 1.12
C ALA A 159 -18.42 4.39 1.19
N GLU A 160 -18.30 3.05 1.15
CA GLU A 160 -17.05 2.35 0.88
C GLU A 160 -16.61 2.54 -0.58
N GLU A 161 -15.33 2.88 -0.81
CA GLU A 161 -14.84 3.25 -2.14
C GLU A 161 -13.85 2.22 -2.70
N ILE A 162 -14.29 1.39 -3.65
CA ILE A 162 -13.43 0.40 -4.33
C ILE A 162 -12.75 1.03 -5.56
N LEU A 163 -11.42 1.16 -5.53
CA LEU A 163 -10.61 1.76 -6.61
C LEU A 163 -9.60 0.77 -7.20
N PRO A 164 -9.24 0.89 -8.50
CA PRO A 164 -8.10 0.16 -9.06
C PRO A 164 -6.78 0.51 -8.34
N MET A 165 -5.97 -0.48 -7.96
CA MET A 165 -4.69 -0.33 -7.25
C MET A 165 -3.75 0.67 -7.92
N LYS A 166 -3.77 0.72 -9.27
CA LYS A 166 -2.97 1.65 -10.08
C LYS A 166 -3.29 3.11 -9.80
N GLN A 167 -4.55 3.46 -9.47
CA GLN A 167 -4.88 4.82 -9.02
C GLN A 167 -4.22 5.16 -7.68
N MET A 168 -4.02 4.16 -6.82
CA MET A 168 -3.30 4.26 -5.54
C MET A 168 -1.78 4.06 -5.69
N LYS A 169 -1.26 3.95 -6.92
CA LYS A 169 0.17 3.67 -7.22
C LYS A 169 0.68 2.36 -6.62
N MET A 170 -0.22 1.41 -6.40
CA MET A 170 0.07 0.04 -5.97
C MET A 170 -0.02 -0.92 -7.16
N ASP A 171 0.82 -1.95 -7.16
CA ASP A 171 0.75 -3.06 -8.12
C ASP A 171 1.39 -4.34 -7.54
N TRP A 172 1.11 -5.49 -8.15
CA TRP A 172 1.72 -6.77 -7.79
C TRP A 172 3.03 -6.97 -8.56
N VAL A 173 4.16 -6.83 -7.88
CA VAL A 173 5.49 -6.98 -8.49
C VAL A 173 6.13 -8.30 -8.09
N PRO A 174 6.93 -8.96 -8.96
CA PRO A 174 7.70 -10.13 -8.55
C PRO A 174 8.72 -9.74 -7.48
N TYR A 175 8.77 -10.49 -6.37
CA TYR A 175 9.87 -10.39 -5.42
C TYR A 175 11.11 -11.08 -6.00
N ILE A 176 12.28 -10.53 -5.66
CA ILE A 176 13.59 -11.00 -6.10
C ILE A 176 14.38 -11.38 -4.84
N PRO A 177 14.61 -12.68 -4.57
CA PRO A 177 15.43 -13.13 -3.45
C PRO A 177 16.83 -12.52 -3.46
N LEU A 178 17.42 -12.31 -2.29
CA LEU A 178 18.65 -11.52 -2.10
C LEU A 178 19.80 -12.01 -3.01
N GLU A 179 20.04 -13.32 -3.08
CA GLU A 179 21.06 -13.94 -3.95
C GLU A 179 20.92 -13.60 -5.44
N LYS A 180 19.70 -13.28 -5.88
CA LYS A 180 19.33 -13.18 -7.31
C LYS A 180 19.29 -11.74 -7.81
N ARG A 181 19.47 -10.75 -6.94
CA ARG A 181 19.43 -9.31 -7.26
C ARG A 181 20.61 -8.84 -8.11
N GLU A 182 21.75 -9.52 -8.04
CA GLU A 182 22.93 -9.24 -8.88
C GLU A 182 22.86 -9.92 -10.26
N SER A 183 21.93 -10.87 -10.45
CA SER A 183 21.71 -11.55 -11.72
C SER A 183 20.80 -10.73 -12.66
N GLN A 184 20.74 -11.10 -13.96
CA GLN A 184 19.88 -10.41 -14.94
C GLN A 184 18.38 -10.63 -14.64
N VAL A 185 17.82 -9.72 -13.84
CA VAL A 185 16.45 -9.74 -13.29
C VAL A 185 15.37 -10.05 -14.34
N GLU A 186 15.51 -9.53 -15.57
CA GLU A 186 14.55 -9.72 -16.67
C GLU A 186 14.24 -11.19 -17.01
N ARG A 187 15.12 -12.13 -16.65
CA ARG A 187 14.95 -13.57 -16.91
C ARG A 187 14.41 -14.37 -15.72
N PHE A 188 14.24 -13.75 -14.56
CA PHE A 188 13.81 -14.45 -13.35
C PHE A 188 12.30 -14.70 -13.31
N LYS A 189 11.89 -15.97 -13.49
CA LYS A 189 10.51 -16.42 -13.27
C LYS A 189 10.22 -16.57 -11.78
N SER A 190 9.88 -15.47 -11.10
CA SER A 190 9.48 -15.52 -9.70
C SER A 190 8.13 -16.23 -9.52
N GLN A 191 8.02 -17.03 -8.45
CA GLN A 191 6.76 -17.58 -7.95
C GLN A 191 6.14 -16.71 -6.86
N ILE A 192 6.94 -15.80 -6.27
CA ILE A 192 6.55 -14.91 -5.16
C ILE A 192 6.30 -13.51 -5.71
N PHE A 193 5.09 -13.00 -5.50
CA PHE A 193 4.67 -11.66 -5.88
C PHE A 193 4.31 -10.88 -4.62
N ILE A 194 4.69 -9.61 -4.55
CA ILE A 194 4.45 -8.73 -3.42
C ILE A 194 3.60 -7.54 -3.86
N LEU A 195 2.65 -7.13 -3.01
CA LEU A 195 1.93 -5.87 -3.20
C LEU A 195 2.87 -4.73 -2.81
N ARG A 196 3.23 -3.88 -3.77
CA ARG A 196 4.18 -2.78 -3.57
C ARG A 196 3.55 -1.44 -3.88
N CYS A 197 3.70 -0.48 -2.98
CA CYS A 197 3.32 0.92 -3.21
C CYS A 197 4.53 1.71 -3.76
N THR A 198 4.36 2.37 -4.90
CA THR A 198 5.41 3.22 -5.51
C THR A 198 5.34 4.70 -5.08
N GLN A 199 4.34 5.06 -4.26
CA GLN A 199 4.20 6.41 -3.71
C GLN A 199 5.25 6.65 -2.61
N ARG A 200 6.32 7.39 -2.95
CA ARG A 200 7.37 7.78 -1.98
C ARG A 200 6.79 8.66 -0.87
N ARG A 201 7.21 8.41 0.38
CA ARG A 201 6.78 9.13 1.60
C ARG A 201 6.98 10.66 1.51
N ALA A 202 8.10 11.11 0.96
CA ALA A 202 8.34 12.54 0.71
C ALA A 202 7.27 13.19 -0.21
N GLY A 203 6.76 12.44 -1.19
CA GLY A 203 5.72 12.91 -2.10
C GLY A 203 4.32 12.99 -1.48
N LEU A 204 4.11 12.43 -0.27
CA LEU A 204 2.84 12.52 0.45
C LEU A 204 2.66 13.88 1.13
N LYS A 205 3.75 14.54 1.54
CA LYS A 205 3.75 15.88 2.15
C LYS A 205 3.18 16.97 1.23
N HIS A 206 2.95 16.65 -0.04
CA HIS A 206 2.40 17.53 -1.07
C HIS A 206 1.03 17.05 -1.59
N LEU A 207 0.43 16.00 -0.99
CA LEU A 207 -0.94 15.57 -1.29
C LEU A 207 -1.94 16.26 -0.36
N LYS A 208 -3.18 16.44 -0.85
CA LYS A 208 -4.31 16.86 0.00
C LYS A 208 -4.55 15.84 1.12
N LEU A 209 -4.98 16.30 2.30
CA LEU A 209 -5.24 15.45 3.48
C LEU A 209 -6.19 14.28 3.16
N GLU A 210 -7.31 14.54 2.47
CA GLU A 210 -8.24 13.52 1.93
C GLU A 210 -7.51 12.37 1.22
N ARG A 211 -6.50 12.71 0.41
CA ARG A 211 -5.77 11.77 -0.43
C ARG A 211 -4.67 11.05 0.33
N VAL A 212 -4.15 11.63 1.41
CA VAL A 212 -3.29 10.92 2.38
C VAL A 212 -4.15 9.91 3.17
N LYS A 213 -5.30 10.33 3.71
CA LYS A 213 -6.27 9.44 4.38
C LYS A 213 -6.74 8.28 3.49
N LYS A 214 -6.83 8.44 2.16
CA LYS A 214 -7.07 7.31 1.23
C LYS A 214 -6.02 6.20 1.28
N PHE A 215 -4.77 6.45 1.70
CA PHE A 215 -3.75 5.40 1.90
C PHE A 215 -3.82 4.76 3.29
N GLU A 216 -4.25 5.50 4.29
CA GLU A 216 -4.36 5.03 5.68
C GLU A 216 -5.60 4.15 5.85
N TYR A 217 -6.69 4.52 5.18
CA TYR A 217 -7.96 3.77 5.18
C TYR A 217 -8.08 2.74 4.05
N CYS A 218 -6.98 2.38 3.37
CA CYS A 218 -7.03 1.38 2.30
C CYS A 218 -6.76 -0.05 2.82
N LEU A 219 -7.52 -1.00 2.30
CA LEU A 219 -7.45 -2.42 2.62
C LEU A 219 -7.42 -3.22 1.30
N PRO A 220 -6.53 -4.21 1.15
CA PRO A 220 -6.49 -5.03 -0.06
C PRO A 220 -7.84 -5.69 -0.30
N TYR A 221 -8.46 -5.34 -1.44
CA TYR A 221 -9.74 -5.89 -1.83
C TYR A 221 -9.56 -7.33 -2.31
N PHE A 222 -10.60 -8.14 -2.15
CA PHE A 222 -10.73 -9.45 -2.78
C PHE A 222 -12.17 -9.61 -3.21
N TYR A 223 -12.40 -10.04 -4.44
CA TYR A 223 -13.72 -10.41 -4.92
C TYR A 223 -13.78 -11.92 -5.02
N GLN A 224 -14.60 -12.55 -4.18
CA GLN A 224 -14.90 -13.96 -4.27
C GLN A 224 -16.23 -14.11 -5.03
N PRO A 225 -16.24 -14.32 -6.36
CA PRO A 225 -17.47 -14.35 -7.15
C PRO A 225 -18.44 -15.47 -6.76
N PHE A 226 -17.97 -16.48 -5.99
CA PHE A 226 -18.79 -17.57 -5.46
C PHE A 226 -19.34 -17.33 -4.05
N ALA A 227 -18.89 -16.27 -3.37
CA ALA A 227 -19.53 -15.81 -2.15
C ALA A 227 -20.80 -15.02 -2.51
N GLU A 228 -21.79 -15.04 -1.63
CA GLU A 228 -22.83 -14.02 -1.68
C GLU A 228 -22.24 -12.74 -1.08
N ASP A 229 -22.27 -11.66 -1.86
CA ASP A 229 -21.78 -10.36 -1.42
C ASP A 229 -22.85 -9.70 -0.53
N GLU A 230 -22.50 -9.40 0.73
CA GLU A 230 -23.40 -8.75 1.70
C GLU A 230 -23.93 -7.41 1.17
N PHE A 231 -23.13 -6.66 0.39
CA PHE A 231 -23.57 -5.41 -0.23
C PHE A 231 -24.58 -5.63 -1.36
N GLU A 232 -24.48 -6.74 -2.10
CA GLU A 232 -25.51 -7.11 -3.09
C GLU A 232 -26.84 -7.51 -2.42
N GLN A 233 -26.82 -7.86 -1.13
CA GLN A 233 -28.01 -8.16 -0.34
C GLN A 233 -28.54 -6.95 0.44
N SER A 234 -27.67 -5.99 0.81
CA SER A 234 -28.00 -4.81 1.62
C SER A 234 -29.30 -4.12 1.19
N THR A 235 -30.24 -4.09 2.13
CA THR A 235 -31.55 -3.43 2.09
C THR A 235 -31.49 -1.97 2.57
N ILE A 236 -30.40 -1.63 3.26
CA ILE A 236 -30.08 -0.31 3.79
C ILE A 236 -29.54 0.59 2.69
N VAL A 237 -30.09 1.80 2.59
CA VAL A 237 -29.51 2.94 1.86
C VAL A 237 -29.22 4.09 2.82
N GLN A 238 -28.09 4.74 2.62
CA GLN A 238 -27.79 6.01 3.30
C GLN A 238 -28.51 7.15 2.60
N ILE A 239 -29.18 7.98 3.41
CA ILE A 239 -29.98 9.13 3.00
C ILE A 239 -29.30 10.37 3.54
N LEU A 240 -28.70 11.17 2.66
CA LEU A 240 -28.22 12.52 2.97
C LEU A 240 -29.16 13.53 2.30
N PHE A 241 -30.15 14.02 3.04
CA PHE A 241 -31.16 14.94 2.53
C PHE A 241 -30.66 16.40 2.59
N PRO A 242 -30.72 17.18 1.50
CA PRO A 242 -30.04 18.47 1.38
C PRO A 242 -30.81 19.64 2.03
N THR A 243 -30.96 19.57 3.34
CA THR A 243 -31.45 20.67 4.21
C THR A 243 -30.30 21.49 4.81
N GLU A 244 -30.63 22.58 5.51
CA GLU A 244 -29.69 23.30 6.38
C GLU A 244 -30.24 23.27 7.82
N PRO A 245 -29.68 22.47 8.75
CA PRO A 245 -28.61 21.48 8.53
C PRO A 245 -29.09 20.27 7.70
N PRO A 246 -28.17 19.52 7.04
CA PRO A 246 -28.54 18.30 6.31
C PRO A 246 -28.99 17.18 7.27
N VAL A 247 -30.08 16.51 6.95
CA VAL A 247 -30.51 15.29 7.66
C VAL A 247 -29.75 14.10 7.08
N PHE A 248 -29.08 13.33 7.94
CA PHE A 248 -28.40 12.08 7.58
C PHE A 248 -29.01 10.91 8.34
N CYS A 249 -29.39 9.86 7.62
CA CYS A 249 -29.85 8.61 8.23
C CYS A 249 -29.56 7.37 7.36
N GLU A 250 -29.68 6.21 7.97
CA GLU A 250 -29.74 4.92 7.28
C GLU A 250 -31.20 4.48 7.23
N PHE A 251 -31.67 4.06 6.05
CA PHE A 251 -33.05 3.66 5.79
C PHE A 251 -33.06 2.25 5.18
N ASP A 252 -33.72 1.29 5.85
CA ASP A 252 -33.85 -0.08 5.36
C ASP A 252 -35.19 -0.29 4.63
N TRP A 253 -35.14 -0.57 3.32
CA TRP A 253 -36.37 -0.70 2.52
C TRP A 253 -37.19 -1.99 2.73
N GLU A 254 -36.77 -2.89 3.63
CA GLU A 254 -37.54 -4.07 4.06
C GLU A 254 -38.12 -3.92 5.48
N PHE A 255 -37.63 -2.96 6.27
CA PHE A 255 -38.02 -2.79 7.68
C PHE A 255 -38.51 -1.37 8.05
N ASP A 256 -38.13 -0.32 7.31
CA ASP A 256 -38.57 1.06 7.51
C ASP A 256 -39.64 1.50 6.50
N GLU A 257 -40.60 2.31 6.95
CA GLU A 257 -41.53 3.04 6.08
C GLU A 257 -41.09 4.52 5.97
N PRO A 258 -40.94 5.09 4.75
CA PRO A 258 -40.41 6.46 4.58
C PRO A 258 -41.26 7.52 5.28
N GLU A 259 -42.58 7.34 5.25
CA GLU A 259 -43.55 8.21 5.90
C GLU A 259 -43.38 8.25 7.43
N GLU A 260 -43.18 7.11 8.09
CA GLU A 260 -42.91 7.07 9.54
C GLU A 260 -41.56 7.69 9.90
N MET A 261 -40.53 7.46 9.07
CA MET A 261 -39.21 8.06 9.28
C MET A 261 -39.28 9.59 9.16
N ALA A 262 -40.05 10.10 8.19
CA ALA A 262 -40.27 11.53 8.04
C ALA A 262 -41.02 12.14 9.24
N ASP A 263 -42.04 11.47 9.77
CA ASP A 263 -42.73 11.92 10.99
C ASP A 263 -41.79 11.96 12.20
N LYS A 264 -40.94 10.94 12.40
CA LYS A 264 -39.94 10.92 13.49
C LYS A 264 -38.98 12.10 13.43
N PHE A 265 -38.53 12.51 12.23
CA PHE A 265 -37.68 13.71 12.08
C PHE A 265 -38.44 15.03 12.27
N ILE A 266 -39.75 15.06 12.03
CA ILE A 266 -40.59 16.24 12.31
C ILE A 266 -40.86 16.38 13.81
N GLU A 267 -41.12 15.27 14.51
CA GLU A 267 -41.23 15.23 15.98
C GLU A 267 -39.91 15.60 16.69
N GLY A 268 -38.76 15.31 16.06
CA GLY A 268 -37.43 15.68 16.56
C GLY A 268 -36.95 17.10 16.22
N GLU A 269 -37.76 17.90 15.51
CA GLU A 269 -37.38 19.22 14.93
C GLU A 269 -36.20 19.19 13.92
N GLU A 270 -35.82 18.00 13.44
CA GLU A 270 -34.74 17.81 12.45
C GLU A 270 -35.21 18.06 11.00
N LEU A 271 -36.49 17.80 10.70
CA LEU A 271 -37.13 18.03 9.41
C LEU A 271 -38.34 18.94 9.57
N SER A 272 -38.43 20.01 8.78
CA SER A 272 -39.62 20.87 8.77
C SER A 272 -40.79 20.20 8.04
N ALA A 273 -42.01 20.33 8.58
CA ALA A 273 -43.19 19.60 8.11
C ALA A 273 -43.60 19.89 6.66
N ASP A 274 -43.27 21.07 6.12
CA ASP A 274 -43.46 21.42 4.71
C ASP A 274 -42.57 20.60 3.76
N LYS A 275 -41.48 20.00 4.26
CA LYS A 275 -40.56 19.16 3.51
C LYS A 275 -40.83 17.66 3.63
N LYS A 276 -41.90 17.25 4.32
CA LYS A 276 -42.24 15.82 4.49
C LYS A 276 -42.32 15.09 3.15
N ASP A 277 -43.09 15.63 2.21
CA ASP A 277 -43.30 15.02 0.90
C ASP A 277 -42.02 15.02 0.04
N GLU A 278 -41.16 16.04 0.19
CA GLU A 278 -39.86 16.13 -0.49
C GLU A 278 -38.88 15.08 0.04
N PHE A 279 -38.79 14.91 1.36
CA PHE A 279 -38.00 13.85 2.00
C PHE A 279 -38.49 12.46 1.61
N VAL A 280 -39.80 12.20 1.71
CA VAL A 280 -40.41 10.91 1.33
C VAL A 280 -40.18 10.60 -0.15
N ALA A 281 -40.24 11.60 -1.04
CA ALA A 281 -39.90 11.42 -2.46
C ALA A 281 -38.40 11.10 -2.66
N PHE A 282 -37.50 11.79 -1.96
CA PHE A 282 -36.05 11.59 -2.02
C PHE A 282 -35.64 10.19 -1.53
N VAL A 283 -36.18 9.73 -0.38
CA VAL A 283 -35.98 8.35 0.11
C VAL A 283 -36.47 7.35 -0.93
N LYS A 284 -37.67 7.56 -1.49
CA LYS A 284 -38.23 6.69 -2.55
C LYS A 284 -37.49 6.78 -3.89
N GLU A 285 -36.61 7.76 -4.10
CA GLU A 285 -35.65 7.78 -5.21
C GLU A 285 -34.38 6.99 -4.85
N LYS A 286 -33.77 7.24 -3.68
CA LYS A 286 -32.57 6.52 -3.20
C LYS A 286 -32.79 5.01 -3.09
N VAL A 287 -33.96 4.58 -2.63
CA VAL A 287 -34.38 3.17 -2.61
C VAL A 287 -34.46 2.56 -4.01
N LYS A 288 -34.86 3.32 -5.04
CA LYS A 288 -34.85 2.85 -6.45
C LYS A 288 -33.43 2.77 -7.00
N GLU A 289 -32.57 3.74 -6.69
CA GLU A 289 -31.15 3.72 -7.07
C GLU A 289 -30.43 2.51 -6.46
N GLY A 290 -30.61 2.26 -5.15
CA GLY A 290 -30.05 1.09 -4.47
C GLY A 290 -30.58 -0.23 -5.02
N LYS A 291 -31.92 -0.40 -5.15
CA LYS A 291 -32.51 -1.62 -5.76
C LYS A 291 -32.04 -1.85 -7.20
N LYS A 292 -31.79 -0.79 -7.97
CA LYS A 292 -31.18 -0.89 -9.32
C LYS A 292 -29.70 -1.33 -9.23
N SER A 293 -28.91 -0.68 -8.37
CA SER A 293 -27.48 -1.00 -8.15
C SER A 293 -27.29 -2.46 -7.76
N ASN A 294 -28.05 -2.94 -6.77
CA ASN A 294 -27.97 -4.33 -6.29
C ASN A 294 -28.34 -5.33 -7.40
N ARG A 295 -29.31 -5.00 -8.27
CA ARG A 295 -29.63 -5.84 -9.45
C ARG A 295 -28.48 -5.85 -10.46
N GLU A 296 -27.94 -4.68 -10.80
CA GLU A 296 -26.84 -4.56 -11.78
C GLU A 296 -25.55 -5.24 -11.28
N ALA A 297 -25.29 -5.22 -9.97
CA ALA A 297 -24.22 -5.97 -9.33
C ALA A 297 -24.46 -7.50 -9.39
N ARG A 298 -25.66 -7.98 -9.02
CA ARG A 298 -26.05 -9.41 -9.13
C ARG A 298 -25.95 -9.93 -10.57
N GLU A 299 -26.37 -9.13 -11.55
CA GLU A 299 -26.25 -9.44 -12.98
C GLU A 299 -24.78 -9.46 -13.43
N ALA A 300 -23.96 -8.51 -12.98
CA ALA A 300 -22.52 -8.49 -13.24
C ALA A 300 -21.79 -9.69 -12.62
N ARG A 301 -22.10 -10.08 -11.38
CA ARG A 301 -21.57 -11.30 -10.73
C ARG A 301 -21.92 -12.54 -11.52
N LYS A 302 -23.21 -12.70 -11.86
CA LYS A 302 -23.69 -13.85 -12.65
C LYS A 302 -23.01 -13.93 -14.01
N LYS A 303 -22.84 -12.80 -14.70
CA LYS A 303 -22.12 -12.72 -15.97
C LYS A 303 -20.63 -13.09 -15.80
N ALA A 304 -19.96 -12.54 -14.79
CA ALA A 304 -18.56 -12.84 -14.51
C ALA A 304 -18.32 -14.34 -14.22
N ILE A 305 -19.22 -15.01 -13.50
CA ILE A 305 -19.18 -16.47 -13.29
C ILE A 305 -19.37 -17.24 -14.60
N GLN A 306 -20.25 -16.77 -15.49
CA GLN A 306 -20.53 -17.42 -16.79
C GLN A 306 -19.38 -17.26 -17.79
N GLU A 307 -18.72 -16.10 -17.81
CA GLU A 307 -17.57 -15.81 -18.69
C GLU A 307 -16.23 -16.38 -18.15
N MET A 308 -16.21 -16.88 -16.91
CA MET A 308 -15.04 -17.49 -16.28
C MET A 308 -14.77 -18.90 -16.81
N SER A 309 -13.50 -19.21 -17.12
CA SER A 309 -13.07 -20.57 -17.49
C SER A 309 -13.01 -21.50 -16.28
N GLU A 310 -13.16 -22.81 -16.48
CA GLU A 310 -13.19 -23.79 -15.39
C GLU A 310 -11.90 -23.79 -14.55
N GLU A 311 -10.74 -23.51 -15.15
CA GLU A 311 -9.47 -23.37 -14.44
C GLU A 311 -9.48 -22.16 -13.48
N ALA A 312 -10.13 -21.06 -13.88
CA ALA A 312 -10.29 -19.90 -13.01
C ALA A 312 -11.34 -20.13 -11.91
N LYS A 313 -12.42 -20.85 -12.19
CA LYS A 313 -13.40 -21.28 -11.15
C LYS A 313 -12.73 -22.17 -10.11
N ALA A 314 -11.99 -23.18 -10.57
CA ALA A 314 -11.21 -24.08 -9.71
C ALA A 314 -10.11 -23.33 -8.93
N ALA A 315 -9.48 -22.32 -9.52
CA ALA A 315 -8.52 -21.45 -8.81
C ALA A 315 -9.19 -20.70 -7.65
N PHE A 316 -10.29 -19.98 -7.87
CA PHE A 316 -11.01 -19.24 -6.82
C PHE A 316 -11.52 -20.13 -5.68
N GLN A 317 -11.88 -21.39 -5.96
CA GLN A 317 -12.29 -22.39 -4.96
C GLN A 317 -11.09 -23.01 -4.21
N SER A 318 -9.96 -23.21 -4.89
CA SER A 318 -8.75 -23.80 -4.32
C SER A 318 -7.81 -22.79 -3.65
N MET A 319 -8.02 -21.48 -3.83
CA MET A 319 -7.26 -20.41 -3.15
C MET A 319 -7.15 -20.67 -1.64
N LYS A 320 -5.95 -20.43 -1.09
CA LYS A 320 -5.67 -20.54 0.34
C LYS A 320 -5.00 -19.27 0.83
N PHE A 321 -5.50 -18.76 1.95
CA PHE A 321 -4.99 -17.58 2.62
C PHE A 321 -4.29 -18.02 3.91
N TYR A 322 -3.02 -17.67 4.04
CA TYR A 322 -2.20 -17.94 5.21
C TYR A 322 -1.79 -16.61 5.84
N LYS A 323 -1.70 -16.55 7.16
CA LYS A 323 -1.37 -15.32 7.88
C LYS A 323 -0.17 -15.54 8.79
N PHE A 324 0.91 -14.83 8.51
CA PHE A 324 2.17 -14.92 9.23
C PHE A 324 2.30 -13.72 10.16
N TYR A 325 2.30 -14.00 11.45
CA TYR A 325 2.84 -13.09 12.46
C TYR A 325 4.32 -13.43 12.67
N PRO A 326 5.15 -12.49 13.15
CA PRO A 326 6.51 -12.81 13.51
C PRO A 326 6.58 -13.87 14.64
N VAL A 327 7.70 -14.59 14.67
CA VAL A 327 8.07 -15.56 15.70
C VAL A 327 8.57 -14.82 16.93
N THR A 328 8.16 -15.24 18.13
CA THR A 328 8.62 -14.68 19.41
C THR A 328 10.16 -14.70 19.49
N SER A 329 10.77 -13.54 19.77
CA SER A 329 12.22 -13.38 19.88
C SER A 329 12.58 -12.49 21.07
N PRO A 330 13.82 -12.53 21.61
CA PRO A 330 14.24 -11.62 22.69
C PRO A 330 14.30 -10.14 22.29
N ASP A 331 14.40 -9.85 20.99
CA ASP A 331 14.51 -8.50 20.41
C ASP A 331 13.15 -7.84 20.09
N ALA A 332 12.02 -8.52 20.38
CA ALA A 332 10.67 -8.04 20.08
C ALA A 332 9.66 -8.38 21.20
N PRO A 333 8.54 -7.64 21.31
CA PRO A 333 7.44 -8.00 22.21
C PRO A 333 6.88 -9.40 21.91
N ASP A 334 6.48 -10.16 22.94
CA ASP A 334 5.69 -11.36 22.68
C ASP A 334 4.27 -10.99 22.25
N ILE A 335 3.80 -11.69 21.23
CA ILE A 335 2.51 -11.48 20.56
C ILE A 335 1.67 -12.75 20.52
N SER A 336 2.09 -13.82 21.23
CA SER A 336 1.42 -15.12 21.26
C SER A 336 -0.09 -15.04 21.54
N GLN A 337 -0.51 -14.10 22.40
CA GLN A 337 -1.90 -13.94 22.85
C GLN A 337 -2.76 -13.08 21.91
N VAL A 338 -2.18 -12.39 20.92
CA VAL A 338 -2.90 -11.45 20.03
C VAL A 338 -3.00 -11.93 18.58
N LYS A 339 -2.50 -13.13 18.27
CA LYS A 339 -2.63 -13.74 16.93
C LYS A 339 -4.11 -14.04 16.60
N SER A 340 -4.64 -13.40 15.55
CA SER A 340 -6.02 -13.54 15.06
C SER A 340 -6.05 -14.10 13.64
N PRO A 341 -6.96 -15.02 13.29
CA PRO A 341 -7.09 -15.51 11.91
C PRO A 341 -7.74 -14.50 10.96
N PHE A 342 -8.45 -13.48 11.45
CA PHE A 342 -9.13 -12.47 10.63
C PHE A 342 -8.11 -11.64 9.84
N ILE A 343 -8.35 -11.41 8.54
CA ILE A 343 -7.46 -10.65 7.65
C ILE A 343 -7.99 -9.22 7.47
N ASN A 344 -9.13 -9.10 6.80
CA ASN A 344 -9.91 -7.87 6.62
C ASN A 344 -11.32 -8.27 6.13
N ARG A 345 -12.23 -7.31 5.90
CA ARG A 345 -13.62 -7.61 5.51
C ARG A 345 -13.76 -8.38 4.19
N TYR A 346 -12.80 -8.27 3.26
CA TYR A 346 -12.87 -8.89 1.92
C TYR A 346 -12.24 -10.30 1.87
N TYR A 347 -11.17 -10.51 2.62
CA TYR A 347 -10.50 -11.83 2.74
C TYR A 347 -11.09 -12.69 3.87
N GLY A 348 -11.89 -12.10 4.77
CA GLY A 348 -12.49 -12.80 5.90
C GLY A 348 -11.44 -13.34 6.86
N LYS A 349 -11.30 -14.68 6.92
CA LYS A 349 -10.33 -15.37 7.79
C LYS A 349 -9.32 -16.17 6.97
N SER A 350 -8.08 -16.14 7.43
CA SER A 350 -7.03 -17.07 7.00
C SER A 350 -7.41 -18.52 7.32
N HIS A 351 -6.95 -19.44 6.47
CA HIS A 351 -7.12 -20.89 6.65
C HIS A 351 -6.16 -21.45 7.72
N LYS A 352 -5.02 -20.78 7.92
CA LYS A 352 -3.99 -21.13 8.91
C LYS A 352 -3.18 -19.89 9.29
N VAL A 353 -2.82 -19.81 10.56
CA VAL A 353 -2.01 -18.74 11.16
C VAL A 353 -0.66 -19.33 11.60
N PHE A 354 0.41 -18.55 11.49
CA PHE A 354 1.77 -18.88 11.91
C PHE A 354 2.33 -17.86 12.91
#